data_AF-A0A496WYH9-F1
#
_entry.id   AF-A0A496WYH9-F1
#
_cell.length_a   1.000
_cell.length_b   1.000
_cell.length_c   1.000
_cell.angle_alpha   90.00
_cell.angle_beta   90.00
_cell.angle_gamma   90.00
#
_symmetry.space_group_name_H-M   'P 1'
#
loop_
_entity.id
_entity.type
_entity.pdbx_description
1 polymer ?
#
loop_
_entity_poly.entity_id
_entity_poly.type
_entity_poly.pdbx_seq_one_letter_code
_entity_poly.pdbx_strand_id
1 'polypeptide(L)' 'TGRHDVRKVTLDPGLLSEDKEILEDLLAAAVNDAVRKVETNTSSVMGDLMSGMQLPPGFKMPF' A
#
# COMPACT_ATOMS: atom_id res chain seq x y z
N THR A 1 7.46 -0.27 4.17
CA THR A 1 6.97 0.36 5.41
C THR A 1 5.48 0.57 5.24
N GLY A 2 4.64 0.02 6.11
CA GLY A 2 3.18 0.17 6.05
C GLY A 2 2.67 1.53 6.53
N ARG A 3 3.44 2.61 6.36
CA ARG A 3 3.12 3.97 6.83
C ARG A 3 2.62 4.90 5.73
N HIS A 4 2.38 4.37 4.53
CA HIS A 4 2.00 5.14 3.34
C HIS A 4 3.04 6.22 2.91
N ASP A 5 4.28 6.12 3.40
CA ASP A 5 5.37 7.01 3.01
C ASP A 5 5.94 6.62 1.62
N VAL A 6 5.96 7.58 0.69
CA VAL A 6 6.66 7.42 -0.61
C VAL A 6 8.16 7.54 -0.39
N ARG A 7 8.92 6.49 -0.71
CA ARG A 7 10.39 6.47 -0.49
C ARG A 7 11.20 6.81 -1.74
N LYS A 8 10.67 6.50 -2.92
CA LYS A 8 11.35 6.73 -4.20
C LYS A 8 10.30 6.83 -5.31
N VAL A 9 10.52 7.75 -6.22
CA VAL A 9 9.81 7.86 -7.50
C VAL A 9 10.85 7.64 -8.60
N THR A 10 10.52 6.82 -9.59
CA THR A 10 11.34 6.60 -10.79
C THR A 10 10.44 6.83 -11.99
N LEU A 11 10.85 7.74 -12.87
CA LEU A 11 10.11 8.06 -14.09
C LEU A 11 10.93 7.56 -15.28
N ASP A 12 10.23 7.06 -16.29
CA ASP A 12 10.86 6.79 -17.58
C ASP A 12 11.32 8.11 -18.21
N PRO A 13 12.54 8.21 -18.77
CA PRO A 13 13.02 9.43 -19.40
C PRO A 13 12.09 9.98 -20.50
N GLY A 14 11.37 9.12 -21.21
CA GLY A 14 10.41 9.52 -22.24
C GLY A 14 9.18 10.25 -21.69
N LEU A 15 8.84 10.04 -20.41
CA LEU A 15 7.72 10.75 -19.77
C LEU A 15 8.05 12.22 -19.49
N LEU A 16 9.32 12.61 -19.46
CA LEU A 16 9.72 14.01 -19.21
C LEU A 16 9.40 14.95 -20.38
N SER A 17 9.14 14.40 -21.57
CA SER A 17 8.69 15.16 -22.74
C SER A 17 7.17 15.24 -22.87
N GLU A 18 6.42 14.55 -22.02
CA GLU A 18 4.96 14.58 -22.01
C GLU A 18 4.41 15.87 -21.38
N ASP A 19 3.15 16.17 -21.67
CA ASP A 19 2.47 17.30 -21.05
C ASP A 19 2.42 17.12 -19.53
N LYS A 20 2.65 18.23 -18.83
CA LYS A 20 2.69 18.28 -17.36
C LYS A 20 1.45 17.63 -16.73
N GLU A 21 0.26 17.89 -17.29
CA GLU A 21 -1.00 17.35 -16.78
C GLU A 21 -1.04 15.81 -16.85
N ILE A 22 -0.52 15.23 -17.93
CA ILE A 22 -0.43 13.77 -18.10
C ILE A 22 0.55 13.18 -17.07
N LEU A 23 1.69 13.84 -16.86
CA LEU A 23 2.69 13.39 -15.88
C LEU A 23 2.13 13.41 -14.45
N GLU A 24 1.40 14.46 -14.09
CA GLU A 24 0.76 14.62 -12.77
C GLU A 24 -0.32 13.56 -12.54
N ASP A 25 -1.18 13.31 -13.53
CA ASP A 25 -2.22 12.28 -13.45
C ASP A 25 -1.63 10.86 -13.31
N LEU A 26 -0.59 10.55 -14.10
CA LEU A 26 0.11 9.26 -14.00
C LEU A 26 0.76 9.07 -12.64
N LEU A 27 1.39 10.12 -12.10
CA LEU A 27 2.02 10.05 -10.78
C LEU A 27 0.96 9.86 -9.69
N ALA A 28 -0.14 10.59 -9.74
CA ALA A 28 -1.24 10.46 -8.78
C ALA A 28 -1.84 9.05 -8.82
N ALA A 29 -2.10 8.51 -10.01
CA ALA A 29 -2.60 7.15 -10.18
C ALA A 29 -1.64 6.10 -9.59
N ALA A 30 -0.34 6.22 -9.87
CA ALA A 30 0.67 5.30 -9.37
C ALA A 30 0.79 5.33 -7.83
N VAL A 31 0.73 6.52 -7.22
CA VAL A 31 0.76 6.67 -5.75
C VAL A 31 -0.48 6.05 -5.13
N ASN A 32 -1.66 6.31 -5.70
CA ASN A 32 -2.91 5.74 -5.20
C ASN A 32 -2.94 4.20 -5.29
N ASP A 33 -2.42 3.63 -6.38
CA ASP A 33 -2.27 2.19 -6.52
C ASP A 33 -1.31 1.60 -5.49
N ALA A 34 -0.16 2.26 -5.27
CA ALA A 34 0.82 1.83 -4.27
C ALA A 34 0.23 1.83 -2.85
N VAL A 35 -0.56 2.85 -2.47
CA VAL A 35 -1.24 2.91 -1.18
C VAL A 35 -2.21 1.74 -1.02
N ARG A 36 -3.08 1.49 -2.01
CA ARG A 36 -4.04 0.37 -2.00
C ARG A 36 -3.36 -0.99 -1.87
N LYS A 37 -2.21 -1.16 -2.53
CA LYS A 37 -1.42 -2.40 -2.44
C LYS A 37 -0.82 -2.59 -1.05
N VAL A 38 -0.36 -1.51 -0.40
CA VAL A 38 0.13 -1.55 0.98
C VAL A 38 -1.00 -1.89 1.97
N GLU A 39 -2.18 -1.31 1.80
CA GLU A 39 -3.36 -1.63 2.62
C GLU A 39 -3.77 -3.11 2.47
N THR A 40 -3.79 -3.61 1.23
CA THR A 40 -4.12 -5.01 0.93
C THR A 40 -3.12 -5.96 1.56
N ASN A 41 -1.82 -5.68 1.42
CA ASN A 41 -0.77 -6.49 2.04
C ASN A 41 -0.84 -6.46 3.57
N THR A 42 -1.12 -5.29 4.16
CA THR A 42 -1.26 -5.15 5.61
C THR A 42 -2.47 -5.94 6.13
N SER A 43 -3.60 -5.87 5.43
CA SER A 43 -4.81 -6.63 5.75
C SER A 43 -4.61 -8.13 5.59
N SER A 44 -3.92 -8.57 4.53
CA SER A 44 -3.57 -9.99 4.32
C SER A 44 -2.70 -10.52 5.45
N VAL A 45 -1.61 -9.80 5.80
CA VAL A 45 -0.72 -10.21 6.89
C VAL A 45 -1.46 -10.25 8.23
N MET A 46 -2.36 -9.30 8.50
CA MET A 46 -3.19 -9.32 9.71
C MET A 46 -4.12 -10.54 9.73
N GLY A 47 -4.74 -10.89 8.60
CA GLY A 47 -5.59 -12.10 8.46
C GLY A 47 -4.81 -13.40 8.58
N ASP A 48 -3.61 -13.47 8.02
CA ASP A 48 -2.70 -14.62 8.12
C ASP A 48 -2.19 -14.80 9.55
N LEU A 49 -1.88 -13.70 10.25
CA LEU A 49 -1.51 -13.74 11.67
C LEU A 49 -2.70 -14.17 12.55
N MET A 50 -3.91 -13.70 12.27
CA MET A 50 -5.11 -14.13 12.99
C MET A 50 -5.50 -15.59 12.71
N SER A 51 -5.20 -16.12 11.52
CA SER A 51 -5.46 -17.53 11.18
C SER A 51 -4.38 -18.49 11.68
N GLY A 52 -3.11 -18.04 11.73
CA GLY A 52 -1.99 -18.78 12.32
C GLY A 52 -1.98 -18.76 13.85
N MET A 53 -2.59 -17.73 14.45
CA MET A 53 -2.88 -17.68 15.87
C MET A 53 -4.21 -18.41 16.10
N GLN A 54 -4.15 -19.73 16.31
CA GLN A 54 -5.22 -20.43 17.04
C GLN A 54 -5.40 -19.70 18.37
N LEU A 55 -6.30 -18.70 18.37
CA LEU A 55 -6.60 -17.90 19.54
C LEU A 55 -6.87 -18.88 20.68
N PRO A 56 -6.04 -18.89 21.73
CA PRO A 56 -6.22 -19.83 22.83
C PRO A 56 -7.66 -19.70 23.31
N PRO A 57 -8.39 -20.81 23.49
CA PRO A 57 -9.79 -20.75 23.90
C PRO A 57 -9.89 -19.95 25.20
N GLY A 58 -10.48 -18.75 25.13
CA GLY A 58 -10.55 -17.78 26.23
C GLY A 58 -9.97 -16.38 25.96
N PHE A 59 -9.38 -16.10 24.78
CA PHE A 59 -8.86 -14.77 24.45
C PHE A 59 -10.00 -13.74 24.25
N LYS A 60 -10.43 -13.10 25.34
CA LYS A 60 -11.33 -11.94 25.32
C LYS A 60 -10.54 -10.73 24.80
N MET A 61 -10.87 -10.27 23.59
CA MET A 61 -10.41 -8.98 23.09
C MET A 61 -10.91 -7.90 24.07
N PRO A 62 -10.02 -7.14 24.74
CA PRO A 62 -10.46 -6.06 25.60
C PRO A 62 -10.98 -4.94 24.70
N PHE A 63 -12.30 -4.85 24.61
CA PHE A 63 -12.95 -3.56 24.44
C PHE A 63 -12.99 -2.87 25.80
#